data_AF-A0A7C4BBP2-F1
#
_entry.id   AF-A0A7C4BBP2-F1
#
_cell.length_a   1.000
_cell.length_b   1.000
_cell.length_c   1.000
_cell.angle_alpha   90.00
_cell.angle_beta   90.00
_cell.angle_gamma   90.00
#
_symmetry.space_group_name_H-M   'P 1'
#
loop_
_entity.id
_entity.type
_entity.pdbx_description
1 polymer ?
#
loop_
_entity_poly.entity_id
_entity_poly.type
_entity_poly.pdbx_seq_one_letter_code
_entity_poly.pdbx_strand_id
1 'polypeptide(L)'
;MEYSGELWYYAKAFPAPIMLASTWNPEIAEEVGRAMGEEVKYYNISVLLVPGLNIHRHPLCDRNFEYFSEDPLLSGRIAATFVRECSV
;
A
#
# COMPACT_ATOMS: atom_id res chain seq x y z
N MET A 1 -7.00 26.08 9.49
CA MET A 1 -8.14 26.07 10.43
C MET A 1 -7.69 25.29 11.63
N GLU A 2 -7.45 25.99 12.73
CA GLU A 2 -6.97 25.46 14.00
C GLU A 2 -8.20 25.22 14.89
N TYR A 3 -8.38 24.00 15.39
CA TYR A 3 -9.39 23.67 16.38
C TYR A 3 -8.73 22.75 17.42
N SER A 4 -9.01 22.99 18.69
CA SER A 4 -8.65 22.22 19.91
C SER A 4 -7.23 22.22 20.48
N GLY A 5 -6.20 22.79 19.85
CA GLY A 5 -4.83 22.74 20.43
C GLY A 5 -4.20 21.33 20.38
N GLU A 6 -4.82 20.42 19.62
CA GLU A 6 -4.27 19.12 19.25
C GLU A 6 -3.66 19.22 17.85
N LEU A 7 -2.43 18.71 17.70
CA LEU A 7 -1.78 18.56 16.39
C LEU A 7 -2.34 17.32 15.69
N TRP A 8 -3.10 17.53 14.61
CA TRP A 8 -3.60 16.47 13.74
C TRP A 8 -2.61 16.19 12.60
N TYR A 9 -2.21 14.93 12.46
CA TYR A 9 -1.33 14.47 11.37
C TYR A 9 -2.15 13.59 10.41
N TYR A 10 -2.66 14.17 9.33
CA TYR A 10 -3.50 13.45 8.37
C TYR A 10 -2.67 12.66 7.36
N ALA A 11 -3.00 11.40 7.15
CA ALA A 11 -2.40 10.57 6.10
C ALA A 11 -3.46 10.19 5.05
N LYS A 12 -3.03 9.87 3.83
CA LYS A 12 -3.93 9.44 2.77
C LYS A 12 -4.26 7.95 2.92
N ALA A 13 -5.56 7.64 3.00
CA ALA A 13 -6.05 6.27 2.92
C ALA A 13 -6.21 5.85 1.45
N PHE A 14 -5.29 5.05 0.95
CA PHE A 14 -5.36 4.47 -0.40
C PHE A 14 -6.29 3.25 -0.44
N PRO A 15 -6.77 2.85 -1.64
CA PRO A 15 -7.43 1.57 -1.82
C PRO A 15 -6.61 0.40 -1.30
N ALA A 16 -7.30 -0.62 -0.78
CA ALA A 16 -6.63 -1.82 -0.28
C ALA A 16 -5.89 -2.59 -1.40
N PRO A 17 -4.80 -3.30 -1.10
CA PRO A 17 -4.03 -4.11 -2.06
C PRO A 17 -4.84 -5.01 -2.99
N ILE A 18 -5.94 -5.63 -2.55
CA ILE A 18 -6.81 -6.42 -3.44
C ILE A 18 -7.44 -5.57 -4.55
N MET A 19 -7.78 -4.31 -4.26
CA MET A 19 -8.32 -3.36 -5.23
C MET A 19 -7.22 -2.84 -6.17
N LEU A 20 -6.00 -2.62 -5.67
CA LEU A 20 -4.84 -2.29 -6.50
C LEU A 20 -4.50 -3.44 -7.46
N ALA A 21 -4.49 -4.69 -6.98
CA ALA A 21 -4.27 -5.86 -7.83
C ALA A 21 -5.36 -6.01 -8.90
N SER A 22 -6.60 -5.66 -8.56
CA SER A 22 -7.75 -5.69 -9.49
C SER A 22 -7.62 -4.72 -10.66
N THR A 23 -6.69 -3.75 -10.60
CA THR A 23 -6.39 -2.88 -11.76
C THR A 23 -5.58 -3.59 -12.83
N TRP A 24 -4.84 -4.65 -12.47
CA TRP A 24 -3.82 -5.29 -13.32
C TRP A 24 -2.80 -4.30 -13.94
N ASN A 25 -2.68 -3.10 -13.35
CA ASN A 25 -1.83 -2.04 -13.87
C ASN A 25 -0.71 -1.70 -12.86
N PRO A 26 0.53 -2.14 -13.12
CA PRO A 26 1.67 -1.80 -12.28
C PRO A 26 1.90 -0.29 -12.15
N GLU A 27 1.59 0.50 -13.18
CA GLU A 27 1.81 1.96 -13.16
C GLU A 27 1.00 2.63 -12.05
N ILE A 28 -0.23 2.15 -11.79
CA ILE A 28 -1.04 2.64 -10.67
C ILE A 28 -0.38 2.29 -9.33
N ALA A 29 0.21 1.11 -9.21
CA ALA A 29 0.92 0.71 -8.01
C ALA A 29 2.20 1.54 -7.79
N GLU A 30 2.85 2.01 -8.86
CA GLU A 30 3.97 2.96 -8.78
C GLU A 30 3.53 4.28 -8.19
N GLU A 31 2.46 4.86 -8.71
CA GLU A 31 1.94 6.14 -8.25
C GLU A 31 1.52 6.08 -6.78
N VAL A 32 0.87 5.00 -6.36
CA VAL A 32 0.49 4.78 -4.96
C VAL A 32 1.73 4.60 -4.08
N GLY A 33 2.69 3.76 -4.48
CA GLY A 33 3.94 3.54 -3.74
C GLY A 33 4.73 4.83 -3.53
N ARG A 34 4.88 5.65 -4.60
CA ARG A 34 5.54 6.95 -4.55
C ARG A 34 4.84 7.92 -3.60
N ALA A 35 3.52 8.02 -3.71
CA ALA A 35 2.75 8.94 -2.87
C ALA A 35 2.80 8.53 -1.38
N MET A 36 2.80 7.23 -1.07
CA MET A 36 3.00 6.75 0.30
C MET A 36 4.43 7.02 0.80
N GLY A 37 5.45 6.80 -0.03
CA GLY A 37 6.85 7.10 0.31
C GLY A 37 7.08 8.57 0.67
N GLU A 38 6.53 9.49 -0.12
CA GLU A 38 6.61 10.93 0.17
C GLU A 38 5.93 11.30 1.50
N GLU A 39 4.77 10.70 1.82
CA GLU A 39 4.10 10.91 3.12
C GLU A 39 4.93 10.36 4.29
N VAL A 40 5.51 9.17 4.13
CA VAL A 40 6.42 8.54 5.13
C VAL A 40 7.63 9.44 5.41
N LYS A 41 8.25 9.97 4.36
CA LYS A 41 9.39 10.88 4.45
C LYS A 41 9.00 12.20 5.12
N TYR A 42 7.88 12.79 4.72
CA TYR A 42 7.34 14.02 5.31
C TYR A 42 7.10 13.86 6.82
N TYR A 43 6.59 12.70 7.25
CA TYR A 43 6.36 12.38 8.66
C TYR A 43 7.58 11.85 9.42
N ASN A 44 8.77 11.88 8.81
CA ASN A 44 10.02 11.41 9.42
C ASN A 44 9.93 9.96 9.93
N ILE A 45 9.23 9.09 9.19
CA ILE A 45 9.13 7.66 9.45
C ILE A 45 10.21 6.95 8.63
N SER A 46 10.99 6.08 9.27
CA SER A 46 12.12 5.41 8.60
C SER A 46 11.73 4.13 7.86
N VAL A 47 10.66 3.45 8.29
CA VAL A 47 10.20 2.18 7.71
C VAL A 47 8.68 2.15 7.72
N LEU A 48 8.09 1.87 6.57
CA LEU A 48 6.66 1.60 6.44
C LEU A 48 6.42 0.09 6.38
N LEU A 49 5.50 -0.43 7.19
CA LEU A 49 5.19 -1.86 7.30
C LEU A 49 4.22 -2.33 6.22
N VAL A 50 4.66 -2.23 4.96
CA VAL A 50 3.89 -2.57 3.76
C VAL A 50 4.80 -3.21 2.70
N PRO A 51 4.24 -3.90 1.71
CA PRO A 51 2.86 -4.38 1.60
C PRO A 51 2.65 -5.74 2.28
N GLY A 52 1.38 -6.10 2.52
CA GLY A 52 1.01 -7.49 2.76
C GLY A 52 1.12 -8.31 1.47
N LEU A 53 1.80 -9.47 1.53
CA LEU A 53 2.12 -10.28 0.34
C LEU A 53 1.80 -11.78 0.50
N ASN A 54 0.92 -12.14 1.42
CA ASN A 54 0.47 -13.53 1.51
C ASN A 54 -0.43 -13.88 0.32
N ILE A 55 -0.40 -15.14 -0.11
CA ILE A 55 -1.32 -15.65 -1.12
C ILE A 55 -2.72 -15.79 -0.52
N HIS A 56 -3.75 -15.40 -1.29
CA HIS A 56 -5.16 -15.67 -0.98
C HIS A 56 -5.46 -17.18 -1.06
N ARG A 57 -4.91 -17.97 -0.14
CA ARG A 57 -5.05 -19.43 -0.14
C ARG A 57 -6.51 -19.88 0.01
N HIS A 58 -7.28 -19.11 0.77
CA HIS A 58 -8.68 -19.39 1.05
C HIS A 58 -9.44 -18.07 1.17
N PRO A 59 -10.65 -17.95 0.58
CA PRO A 59 -11.40 -16.69 0.60
C PRO A 59 -11.78 -16.23 2.01
N LEU A 60 -11.91 -17.16 2.97
CA LEU A 60 -12.20 -16.84 4.39
C LEU A 60 -10.99 -16.32 5.20
N CYS A 61 -9.82 -16.13 4.58
CA CYS A 61 -8.73 -15.46 5.28
C CYS A 61 -9.08 -13.98 5.47
N ASP A 62 -9.21 -13.57 6.72
CA ASP A 62 -9.69 -12.24 7.11
C ASP A 62 -8.80 -11.08 6.60
N ARG A 63 -7.51 -11.37 6.37
CA ARG A 63 -6.53 -10.39 5.87
C ARG A 63 -6.40 -10.34 4.35
N ASN A 64 -7.24 -11.07 3.60
CA ASN A 64 -7.18 -11.06 2.13
C ASN A 64 -7.32 -9.66 1.54
N PHE A 65 -8.06 -8.75 2.18
CA PHE A 65 -8.26 -7.38 1.69
C PHE A 65 -6.93 -6.62 1.52
N GLU A 66 -5.94 -6.90 2.37
CA GLU A 66 -4.62 -6.25 2.34
C GLU A 66 -3.52 -7.09 1.70
N TYR A 67 -3.89 -8.18 1.02
CA TYR A 67 -3.02 -8.94 0.14
C TYR A 67 -3.46 -8.77 -1.32
N PHE A 68 -2.57 -9.06 -2.27
CA PHE A 68 -2.83 -8.76 -3.69
C PHE A 68 -3.67 -9.84 -4.40
N SER A 69 -3.27 -11.11 -4.37
CA SER A 69 -3.92 -12.14 -5.18
C SER A 69 -3.70 -13.56 -4.63
N GLU A 70 -4.46 -14.52 -5.16
CA GLU A 70 -4.17 -15.95 -5.09
C GLU A 70 -3.03 -16.37 -6.04
N ASP A 71 -2.73 -15.58 -7.06
CA ASP A 71 -1.68 -15.85 -8.04
C ASP A 71 -0.33 -15.20 -7.63
N PRO A 72 0.78 -15.95 -7.60
CA PRO A 72 2.08 -15.42 -7.21
C PRO A 72 2.69 -14.45 -8.23
N LEU A 73 2.38 -14.58 -9.53
CA LEU A 73 2.93 -13.71 -10.56
C LEU A 73 2.32 -12.31 -10.48
N LEU A 74 0.99 -12.23 -10.37
CA LEU A 74 0.28 -10.97 -10.18
C LEU A 74 0.69 -10.32 -8.86
N SER A 75 0.68 -11.08 -7.76
CA SER A 75 1.09 -10.58 -6.45
C SER A 75 2.52 -10.02 -6.48
N GLY A 76 3.47 -10.78 -7.04
CA GLY A 76 4.87 -10.37 -7.13
C GLY A 76 5.08 -9.14 -8.02
N ARG A 77 4.41 -9.07 -9.17
CA ARG A 77 4.54 -7.93 -10.09
C ARG A 77 4.05 -6.63 -9.47
N ILE A 78 2.85 -6.62 -8.90
CA ILE A 78 2.28 -5.42 -8.29
C ILE A 78 3.08 -5.01 -7.05
N ALA A 79 3.45 -5.97 -6.20
CA ALA A 79 4.20 -5.69 -4.97
C ALA A 79 5.61 -5.16 -5.24
N ALA A 80 6.35 -5.74 -6.19
CA ALA A 80 7.71 -5.28 -6.53
C ALA A 80 7.70 -3.83 -7.01
N THR A 81 6.72 -3.50 -7.85
CA THR A 81 6.51 -2.15 -8.37
C THR A 81 6.17 -1.15 -7.25
N PHE A 82 5.26 -1.53 -6.34
CA PHE A 82 4.92 -0.72 -5.18
C PHE A 82 6.11 -0.49 -4.24
N VAL A 83 6.88 -1.54 -3.90
CA VAL A 83 8.02 -1.46 -2.98
C VAL A 83 9.15 -0.59 -3.54
N ARG A 84 9.43 -0.69 -4.85
CA ARG A 84 10.45 0.12 -5.51
C ARG A 84 10.21 1.61 -5.32
N GLU A 85 8.97 2.06 -5.47
CA GLU A 85 8.62 3.48 -5.37
C GLU A 85 8.40 3.95 -3.93
N CYS A 86 8.09 3.04 -3.01
CA CYS A 86 7.95 3.35 -1.57
C CYS A 86 9.31 3.44 -0.85
N SER A 87 10.39 2.95 -1.47
CA SER A 87 11.74 2.97 -0.91
C SER A 87 12.39 4.34 -1.16
N VAL A 88 12.24 5.27 -0.21
CA VAL A 88 12.85 6.62 -0.21
C VAL A 88 14.08 6.69 0.68
#